data_AF-A0AAU5I545-F1
#
_entry.id   AF-A0AAU5I545-F1
#
_cell.length_a   1.000
_cell.length_b   1.000
_cell.length_c   1.000
_cell.angle_alpha   90.00
_cell.angle_beta   90.00
_cell.angle_gamma   90.00
#
_symmetry.space_group_name_H-M   'P 1'
#
loop_
_entity.id
_entity.type
_entity.pdbx_description
1 polymer ?
#
loop_
_entity_poly.entity_id
_entity_poly.type
_entity_poly.pdbx_seq_one_letter_code
_entity_poly.pdbx_strand_id
1 'polypeptide(L)' 'MPSLNVSFTEEELEGVRAAAAAEGKSLKQYLHDLGVREMQRGRFVAGASVWAERLRGEFDDAFPDEVPPSERDGAAAA' A
#
# COMPACT_ATOMS: atom_id res chain seq x y z
N MET A 1 8.33 22.68 14.72
CA MET A 1 7.96 21.35 14.20
C MET A 1 8.15 20.34 15.30
N PRO A 2 7.21 19.40 15.52
CA PRO A 2 7.45 18.26 16.42
C PRO A 2 8.66 17.45 15.93
N SER A 3 9.55 17.04 16.82
CA SER A 3 10.71 16.21 16.52
C SER A 3 10.35 14.72 16.65
N LEU A 4 10.63 13.94 15.61
CA LEU A 4 10.50 12.49 15.64
C LEU A 4 11.86 11.89 16.05
N ASN A 5 11.93 11.24 17.20
CA ASN A 5 13.12 10.50 17.62
C ASN A 5 13.06 9.09 17.04
N VAL A 6 13.88 8.83 16.02
CA VAL A 6 14.05 7.50 15.42
C VAL A 6 15.51 7.12 15.57
N SER A 7 15.76 5.93 16.12
CA SER A 7 17.11 5.37 16.21
C SER A 7 17.30 4.39 15.05
N PHE A 8 18.47 4.45 14.42
CA PHE A 8 18.87 3.50 13.39
C PHE A 8 20.11 2.77 13.87
N THR A 9 20.24 1.51 13.49
CA THR A 9 21.52 0.82 13.51
C THR A 9 22.46 1.41 12.45
N GLU A 10 23.77 1.14 12.58
CA GLU A 10 24.78 1.57 11.60
C GLU A 10 24.43 1.06 10.19
N GLU A 11 24.02 -0.20 10.09
CA GLU A 11 23.67 -0.86 8.82
C GLU A 11 22.43 -0.24 8.17
N GLU A 12 21.36 -0.02 8.94
CA GLU A 12 20.15 0.65 8.43
C GLU A 12 20.47 2.06 7.96
N LEU A 13 21.29 2.80 8.73
CA LEU A 13 21.62 4.17 8.42
C LEU A 13 22.49 4.26 7.15
N GLU A 14 23.41 3.33 6.96
CA GLU A 14 24.19 3.22 5.72
C GLU A 14 23.30 2.91 4.51
N GLY A 15 22.36 1.98 4.66
CA GLY A 15 21.36 1.68 3.64
C GLY A 15 20.52 2.91 3.25
N VAL A 16 20.05 3.68 4.24
CA VAL A 16 19.27 4.90 4.00
C VAL A 16 20.14 5.98 3.33
N ARG A 17 21.41 6.14 3.73
CA ARG A 17 22.33 7.08 3.07
C ARG A 17 22.58 6.72 1.61
N ALA A 18 22.84 5.45 1.32
CA ALA A 18 23.05 4.97 -0.04
C ALA A 18 21.82 5.24 -0.92
N ALA A 19 20.62 4.98 -0.41
CA ALA A 19 19.38 5.26 -1.12
C ALA A 19 19.15 6.77 -1.34
N ALA A 20 19.40 7.60 -0.32
CA ALA A 20 19.32 9.05 -0.45
C ALA A 20 20.31 9.59 -1.50
N ALA A 21 21.54 9.07 -1.51
CA ALA A 21 22.57 9.42 -2.49
C ALA A 21 22.18 9.01 -3.91
N ALA A 22 21.59 7.82 -4.09
CA ALA A 22 21.08 7.35 -5.37
C ALA A 22 19.97 8.25 -5.93
N GLU A 23 19.16 8.86 -5.06
CA GLU A 23 18.14 9.86 -5.42
C GLU A 23 18.67 11.31 -5.48
N GLY A 24 19.95 11.54 -5.18
CA GLY A 24 20.54 12.89 -5.15
C GLY A 24 19.98 13.79 -4.05
N LYS A 25 19.47 13.21 -2.95
CA LYS A 25 18.79 13.91 -1.86
C LYS A 25 19.61 13.90 -0.57
N SER A 26 19.37 14.90 0.28
CA SER A 26 19.85 14.83 1.68
C SER A 26 19.10 13.74 2.45
N LEU A 27 19.76 13.15 3.45
CA LEU A 27 19.17 12.13 4.33
C LEU A 27 17.83 12.58 4.94
N LYS A 28 17.77 13.83 5.41
CA LYS A 28 16.55 14.41 6.00
C LYS A 28 15.42 14.52 4.97
N GLN A 29 15.72 15.01 3.77
CA GLN A 29 14.72 15.13 2.71
C GLN A 29 14.22 13.76 2.25
N TYR A 30 15.12 12.80 2.09
CA TYR A 30 14.78 11.43 1.71
C TYR A 30 13.86 10.76 2.74
N LEU A 31 14.17 10.86 4.04
CA LEU A 31 13.33 10.30 5.11
C LEU A 31 11.96 10.97 5.17
N HIS A 32 11.90 12.29 4.96
CA HIS A 32 10.62 13.00 4.86
C HIS A 32 9.79 12.48 3.69
N ASP A 33 10.37 12.42 2.49
CA ASP A 33 9.68 11.98 1.28
C ASP A 33 9.21 10.53 1.40
N LEU A 34 10.02 9.66 2.02
CA LEU A 34 9.65 8.27 2.26
C LEU A 34 8.41 8.18 3.15
N GLY A 35 8.35 8.95 4.24
CA GLY A 35 7.17 8.98 5.12
C GLY A 35 5.91 9.48 4.40
N VAL A 36 6.04 10.53 3.58
CA VAL A 36 4.93 11.04 2.78
C VAL A 36 4.47 10.02 1.73
N ARG A 37 5.42 9.38 1.05
CA ARG A 37 5.14 8.36 0.03
C ARG A 37 4.44 7.15 0.64
N GLU A 38 4.85 6.70 1.82
CA GLU A 38 4.20 5.57 2.49
C GLU A 38 2.77 5.91 2.93
N MET A 39 2.55 7.12 3.46
CA MET A 39 1.20 7.60 3.76
C MET A 39 0.30 7.63 2.50
N GLN A 40 0.83 8.10 1.37
CA GLN A 40 0.11 8.12 0.10
C GLN A 40 -0.17 6.69 -0.42
N ARG A 41 0.83 5.78 -0.31
CA ARG A 41 0.68 4.38 -0.68
C ARG A 41 -0.44 3.72 0.12
N GLY A 42 -0.49 3.93 1.43
CA GLY A 42 -1.56 3.40 2.28
C GLY A 42 -2.96 3.88 1.86
N ARG A 43 -3.10 5.18 1.55
CA ARG A 43 -4.36 5.75 1.05
C ARG A 43 -4.76 5.17 -0.30
N PHE A 44 -3.80 5.03 -1.21
CA PHE A 44 -4.02 4.43 -2.52
C PHE A 44 -4.49 2.98 -2.39
N VAL A 45 -3.77 2.15 -1.62
CA VAL A 45 -4.11 0.74 -1.41
C VAL A 45 -5.51 0.61 -0.80
N ALA A 46 -5.84 1.40 0.22
CA ALA A 46 -7.17 1.37 0.83
C ALA A 46 -8.27 1.70 -0.20
N GLY A 47 -8.08 2.75 -1.01
CA GLY A 47 -9.03 3.10 -2.07
C GLY A 47 -9.13 2.03 -3.16
N ALA A 48 -8.01 1.45 -3.58
CA ALA A 48 -7.96 0.40 -4.57
C ALA A 48 -8.67 -0.88 -4.09
N SER A 49 -8.50 -1.26 -2.82
CA SER A 49 -9.19 -2.40 -2.22
C SER A 49 -10.71 -2.20 -2.20
N VAL A 50 -11.19 -1.04 -1.76
CA VAL A 50 -12.64 -0.72 -1.77
C VAL A 50 -13.20 -0.76 -3.19
N TRP A 51 -12.47 -0.22 -4.15
CA TRP A 51 -12.90 -0.21 -5.54
C TRP A 51 -12.90 -1.61 -6.15
N ALA A 52 -11.90 -2.44 -5.85
CA ALA A 52 -11.81 -3.82 -6.31
C ALA A 52 -12.98 -4.67 -5.79
N GLU A 53 -13.34 -4.53 -4.51
CA GLU A 53 -14.50 -5.25 -3.95
C GLU A 53 -15.81 -4.84 -4.62
N ARG A 54 -16.00 -3.54 -4.92
CA ARG A 54 -17.18 -3.07 -5.66
C ARG A 54 -17.25 -3.66 -7.07
N LEU A 55 -16.13 -3.63 -7.79
CA LEU A 55 -16.07 -4.17 -9.15
C LEU A 55 -16.21 -5.69 -9.20
N ARG A 56 -15.76 -6.40 -8.15
CA ARG A 56 -15.92 -7.84 -8.07
C ARG A 56 -17.41 -8.23 -8.13
N GLY A 57 -18.26 -7.56 -7.35
CA GLY A 57 -19.71 -7.79 -7.44
C GLY A 57 -20.29 -7.52 -8.83
N GLU A 58 -19.93 -6.39 -9.45
CA GLU A 58 -20.37 -6.07 -10.82
C GLU A 58 -19.88 -7.10 -11.85
N PHE A 59 -18.67 -7.64 -11.67
CA PHE A 59 -18.10 -8.67 -12.54
C PHE A 59 -18.80 -10.03 -12.33
N ASP A 60 -19.01 -10.44 -11.09
CA ASP A 60 -19.65 -11.72 -10.75
C ASP A 60 -21.10 -11.75 -11.27
N ASP A 61 -21.83 -10.64 -11.19
CA ASP A 61 -23.17 -10.49 -11.77
C ASP A 61 -23.18 -10.60 -13.30
N ALA A 62 -22.16 -10.04 -13.97
CA ALA A 62 -22.05 -10.05 -15.43
C ALA A 62 -21.51 -11.37 -15.99
N PHE A 63 -20.70 -12.10 -15.21
CA PHE A 63 -20.02 -13.33 -15.59
C PHE A 63 -20.21 -14.43 -14.53
N PRO A 64 -21.46 -14.87 -14.28
CA PRO A 64 -21.77 -15.80 -13.20
C PRO A 64 -21.07 -17.17 -13.32
N ASP A 65 -20.74 -17.59 -14.55
CA ASP A 65 -20.05 -18.86 -14.81
C ASP A 65 -18.56 -18.84 -14.44
N GLU A 66 -17.94 -17.65 -14.40
CA GLU A 66 -16.53 -17.45 -14.03
C GLU A 66 -16.34 -17.35 -12.51
N VAL A 67 -17.44 -17.20 -11.75
CA VAL A 67 -17.39 -17.15 -10.29
C VAL A 67 -16.96 -18.52 -9.75
N PRO A 68 -15.91 -18.60 -8.91
CA PRO A 68 -15.48 -19.84 -8.30
C PRO A 68 -16.64 -20.56 -7.59
N PRO A 69 -16.76 -21.90 -7.74
CA PRO A 69 -17.87 -22.64 -7.13
C PRO A 69 -17.99 -22.42 -5.61
N SER A 70 -16.87 -22.25 -4.91
CA SER A 70 -16.82 -22.02 -3.46
C SER A 70 -17.46 -20.70 -3.00
N GLU A 71 -17.60 -19.73 -3.89
CA GLU A 71 -18.17 -18.41 -3.59
C GLU A 71 -19.66 -18.31 -3.97
N ARG A 72 -20.13 -19.16 -4.89
CA ARG A 72 -21.55 -19.23 -5.31
C ARG A 72 -22.49 -19.77 -4.23
N ASP A 73 -22.04 -20.75 -3.44
CA ASP A 73 -22.89 -21.41 -2.44
C ASP A 73 -23.19 -20.53 -1.21
N GLY A 74 -22.37 -19.50 -0.96
CA GLY A 74 -22.56 -18.55 0.16
C GLY A 74 -23.67 -17.52 -0.07
N ALA A 75 -23.99 -17.20 -1.33
CA ALA A 75 -24.99 -16.18 -1.69
C ALA A 75 -26.44 -16.71 -1.65
N ALA A 76 -26.65 -18.03 -1.75
CA ALA A 76 -27.98 -18.64 -1.76
C ALA A 76 -28.59 -18.87 -0.36
N ALA A 77 -27.88 -18.53 0.72
CA ALA A 77 -28.26 -18.80 2.10
C ALA A 77 -28.66 -17.56 2.93
N ALA A 78 -29.03 -16.44 2.29
CA ALA A 78 -29.51 -15.22 2.95
C ALA A 78 -30.95 -14.86 2.56
#